data_AF-A0A6G9AJB0-F1
#
_entry.id   AF-A0A6G9AJB0-F1
#
_cell.length_a   1.000
_cell.length_b   1.000
_cell.length_c   1.000
_cell.angle_alpha   90.00
_cell.angle_beta   90.00
_cell.angle_gamma   90.00
#
_symmetry.space_group_name_H-M   'P 1'
#
loop_
_entity.id
_entity.type
_entity.pdbx_description
1 polymer ?
#
loop_
_entity_poly.entity_id
_entity_poly.type
_entity_poly.pdbx_seq_one_letter_code
_entity_poly.pdbx_strand_id
1 'polypeptide(L)'
;MKAATERKIIRWFHILASIPVLGYIYGPVASLPEPAFAVKFVILPAVVLSGVWLWLGHHVRKWWRTRNGGNTNVRTAQGRTR
;
A
#
# COMPACT_ATOMS: atom_id res chain seq x y z
N MET A 1 9.46 -10.84 -10.68
CA MET A 1 8.54 -9.85 -11.29
C MET A 1 9.06 -8.46 -10.94
N LYS A 2 9.00 -7.43 -11.81
CA LYS A 2 9.44 -6.07 -11.45
C LYS A 2 8.70 -5.62 -10.18
N ALA A 3 9.44 -5.11 -9.17
CA ALA A 3 8.86 -4.60 -7.91
C ALA A 3 7.81 -3.49 -8.12
N ALA A 4 7.80 -2.85 -9.29
CA ALA A 4 6.77 -1.91 -9.71
C ALA A 4 5.42 -2.57 -10.04
N THR A 5 5.45 -3.78 -10.63
CA THR A 5 4.26 -4.52 -11.04
C THR A 5 3.50 -5.07 -9.83
N GLU A 6 4.22 -5.62 -8.86
CA GLU A 6 3.64 -6.16 -7.61
C GLU A 6 2.84 -5.10 -6.85
N ARG A 7 3.35 -3.88 -6.76
CA ARG A 7 2.65 -2.76 -6.13
C ARG A 7 1.40 -2.33 -6.88
N LYS A 8 1.43 -2.41 -8.20
CA LYS A 8 0.27 -2.09 -9.05
C LYS A 8 -0.85 -3.10 -8.80
N ILE A 9 -0.50 -4.38 -8.67
CA ILE A 9 -1.42 -5.47 -8.36
C ILE A 9 -2.03 -5.28 -6.97
N ILE A 10 -1.22 -5.07 -5.93
CA ILE A 10 -1.73 -4.90 -4.56
C ILE A 10 -2.61 -3.64 -4.44
N ARG A 11 -2.24 -2.55 -5.12
CA ARG A 11 -3.07 -1.32 -5.14
C ARG A 11 -4.42 -1.56 -5.82
N TRP A 12 -4.45 -2.24 -6.95
CA TRP A 12 -5.69 -2.57 -7.65
C TRP A 12 -6.55 -3.56 -6.85
N PHE A 13 -5.92 -4.57 -6.25
CA PHE A 13 -6.60 -5.51 -5.36
C PHE A 13 -7.24 -4.79 -4.17
N HIS A 14 -6.53 -3.87 -3.52
CA HIS A 14 -7.05 -3.10 -2.39
C HIS A 14 -8.26 -2.25 -2.78
N ILE A 15 -8.21 -1.58 -3.95
CA ILE A 15 -9.35 -0.80 -4.46
C ILE A 15 -10.54 -1.72 -4.74
N LEU A 16 -10.34 -2.84 -5.43
CA LEU A 16 -11.42 -3.78 -5.74
C LEU A 16 -12.01 -4.41 -4.47
N ALA A 17 -11.17 -4.80 -3.51
CA ALA A 17 -11.59 -5.40 -2.24
C ALA A 17 -12.29 -4.40 -1.31
N SER A 18 -12.10 -3.08 -1.51
CA SER A 18 -12.81 -2.04 -0.74
C SER A 18 -14.26 -1.83 -1.21
N ILE A 19 -14.61 -2.21 -2.45
CA ILE A 19 -15.97 -2.03 -3.00
C ILE A 19 -17.01 -2.84 -2.21
N PRO A 20 -16.81 -4.15 -1.90
CA PRO A 20 -17.73 -4.91 -1.05
C PRO A 20 -17.87 -4.34 0.36
N VAL A 21 -16.81 -3.73 0.92
CA VAL A 21 -16.86 -3.08 2.23
C VAL A 21 -17.80 -1.87 2.20
N LEU A 22 -17.75 -1.06 1.13
CA LEU A 22 -18.71 0.03 0.94
C LEU A 22 -20.14 -0.48 0.76
N GLY A 23 -20.33 -1.56 0.00
CA GLY A 23 -21.62 -2.23 -0.14
C GLY A 23 -22.16 -2.82 1.16
N TYR A 24 -21.28 -3.18 2.10
CA TYR A 24 -21.66 -3.59 3.45
C TYR A 24 -22.04 -2.41 4.36
N ILE A 25 -21.33 -1.27 4.28
CA ILE A 25 -21.63 -0.09 5.10
C ILE A 25 -22.91 0.62 4.63
N TYR A 26 -23.11 0.73 3.31
CA TYR A 26 -24.18 1.55 2.72
C TYR A 26 -25.28 0.74 2.02
N GLY A 27 -25.13 -0.58 1.88
CA GLY A 27 -26.04 -1.41 1.10
C GLY A 27 -26.73 -2.51 1.90
N PRO A 28 -27.68 -3.24 1.26
CA PRO A 28 -28.44 -4.32 1.89
C PRO A 28 -27.59 -5.54 2.25
N VAL A 29 -26.31 -5.56 1.91
CA VAL A 29 -25.38 -6.65 2.24
C VAL A 29 -25.26 -6.87 3.75
N ALA A 30 -25.49 -5.83 4.57
CA ALA A 30 -25.57 -5.95 6.02
C ALA A 30 -26.82 -6.70 6.52
N SER A 31 -27.90 -6.69 5.74
CA SER A 31 -29.17 -7.36 6.10
C SER A 31 -29.16 -8.86 5.80
N LEU A 32 -28.20 -9.32 4.99
CA LEU A 32 -28.03 -10.73 4.64
C LEU A 32 -26.93 -11.34 5.54
N PRO A 33 -27.26 -12.33 6.40
CA PRO A 33 -26.33 -12.83 7.42
C PRO A 33 -25.07 -13.51 6.84
N GLU A 34 -25.22 -14.26 5.74
CA GLU A 34 -24.13 -14.93 5.02
C GLU A 34 -23.06 -13.94 4.49
N PRO A 35 -23.39 -12.97 3.63
CA PRO A 35 -22.41 -12.03 3.09
C PRO A 35 -21.92 -11.03 4.14
N ALA A 36 -22.72 -10.69 5.16
CA ALA A 36 -22.28 -9.86 6.27
C ALA A 36 -21.10 -10.52 7.03
N PHE A 37 -21.15 -11.84 7.25
CA PHE A 37 -20.08 -12.57 7.92
C PHE A 37 -18.82 -12.62 7.06
N ALA A 38 -18.97 -12.91 5.76
CA ALA A 38 -17.86 -12.93 4.81
C ALA A 38 -17.16 -11.57 4.72
N VAL A 39 -17.91 -10.46 4.68
CA VAL A 39 -17.29 -9.13 4.64
C VAL A 39 -16.52 -8.84 5.93
N LYS A 40 -17.07 -9.14 7.10
CA LYS A 40 -16.43 -8.88 8.40
C LYS A 40 -15.16 -9.69 8.64
N PHE A 41 -15.19 -10.99 8.35
CA PHE A 41 -14.14 -11.92 8.74
C PHE A 41 -13.14 -12.25 7.62
N VAL A 42 -13.48 -11.97 6.36
CA VAL A 42 -12.60 -12.25 5.22
C VAL A 42 -12.21 -10.96 4.52
N ILE A 43 -13.18 -10.18 4.03
CA ILE A 43 -12.88 -9.03 3.17
C ILE A 43 -12.25 -7.88 3.97
N LEU A 44 -12.80 -7.53 5.14
CA LEU A 44 -12.26 -6.49 6.01
C LEU A 44 -10.79 -6.76 6.40
N PRO A 45 -10.42 -7.92 6.97
CA PRO A 45 -9.03 -8.19 7.30
C PRO A 45 -8.13 -8.29 6.07
N ALA A 46 -8.61 -8.80 4.93
CA ALA A 46 -7.83 -8.79 3.69
C ALA A 46 -7.54 -7.37 3.16
N VAL A 47 -8.53 -6.47 3.25
CA VAL A 47 -8.37 -5.04 2.90
C VAL A 47 -7.41 -4.35 3.86
N VAL A 48 -7.52 -4.60 5.16
CA VAL A 48 -6.62 -4.03 6.18
C VAL A 48 -5.19 -4.52 5.96
N LEU A 49 -4.97 -5.84 5.77
CA LEU A 49 -3.65 -6.41 5.52
C LEU A 49 -3.02 -5.84 4.24
N SER A 50 -3.78 -5.71 3.16
CA SER A 50 -3.29 -5.11 1.90
C SER A 50 -2.97 -3.61 2.04
N GLY A 51 -3.75 -2.87 2.84
CA GLY A 51 -3.48 -1.46 3.17
C GLY A 51 -2.22 -1.29 4.01
N VAL A 52 -2.07 -2.11 5.06
CA VAL A 52 -0.86 -2.15 5.91
C VAL A 52 0.37 -2.51 5.09
N TRP A 53 0.25 -3.47 4.17
CA TRP A 53 1.35 -3.86 3.27
C TRP A 53 1.79 -2.71 2.34
N LEU A 54 0.83 -1.97 1.78
CA LEU A 54 1.11 -0.78 0.97
C LEU A 54 1.82 0.31 1.78
N TRP A 55 1.42 0.50 3.03
CA TRP A 55 2.03 1.48 3.94
C TRP A 55 3.46 1.08 4.33
N LEU A 56 3.70 -0.17 4.75
CA LEU A 56 5.03 -0.67 5.11
C LEU A 56 6.00 -0.60 3.92
N GLY A 57 5.53 -0.88 2.70
CA GLY A 57 6.37 -0.77 1.50
C GLY A 57 7.01 0.61 1.34
N HIS A 58 6.30 1.69 1.70
CA HIS A 58 6.86 3.05 1.69
C HIS A 58 7.93 3.24 2.77
N HIS A 59 7.69 2.74 3.98
CA HIS A 59 8.65 2.81 5.09
C HIS A 59 9.94 2.03 4.82
N VAL A 60 9.84 0.82 4.23
CA VAL A 60 11.00 0.00 3.87
C VAL A 60 11.89 0.70 2.84
N ARG A 61 11.29 1.35 1.82
CA ARG A 61 12.06 2.14 0.85
C ARG A 61 12.75 3.34 1.48
N LYS A 62 12.06 4.04 2.39
CA LYS A 62 12.64 5.18 3.12
C LYS A 62 13.83 4.70 3.94
N TRP A 63 13.69 3.60 4.66
CA TRP A 63 14.74 3.01 5.48
C TRP A 63 15.93 2.51 4.66
N TRP A 64 15.69 1.86 3.50
CA TRP A 64 16.74 1.39 2.60
C TRP A 64 17.48 2.55 1.92
N ARG A 65 16.79 3.64 1.57
CA ARG A 65 17.42 4.84 1.00
C ARG A 65 18.26 5.59 2.03
N THR A 66 17.84 5.59 3.31
CA THR A 66 18.66 6.15 4.40
C THR A 66 19.89 5.28 4.70
N ARG A 67 19.80 3.96 4.52
CA ARG A 67 20.93 3.02 4.69
C ARG A 67 21.94 3.07 3.52
N ASN A 68 21.48 3.19 2.28
CA ASN A 68 22.35 3.22 1.08
C ASN A 68 22.71 4.64 0.61
N GLY A 69 22.19 5.70 1.26
CA GLY A 69 22.47 7.11 0.97
C GLY A 69 23.71 7.66 1.66
N GLY A 70 24.59 6.79 2.18
CA GLY A 70 25.92 7.19 2.63
C GLY A 70 26.82 7.37 1.41
N ASN A 71 27.16 8.61 1.09
CA ASN A 71 28.21 9.05 0.15
C ASN A 71 27.79 9.55 -1.24
N THR A 72 26.97 10.61 -1.29
CA THR A 72 26.99 11.55 -2.43
C THR A 72 27.33 12.95 -1.95
N ASN A 73 28.53 13.13 -1.40
CA ASN A 73 29.17 14.43 -1.18
C ASN A 73 30.45 14.55 -2.01
N VAL A 74 30.35 14.25 -3.31
CA VAL A 74 31.41 14.60 -4.26
C VAL A 74 30.73 15.20 -5.46
N ARG A 75 31.07 16.46 -5.76
CA ARG A 75 30.60 17.32 -6.87
C ARG A 75 29.47 18.29 -6.49
N THR A 76 29.87 19.49 -6.08
CA THR A 76 29.36 20.75 -6.69
C THR A 76 29.98 22.04 -6.10
N ALA A 77 30.90 21.97 -5.13
CA ALA A 77 31.51 23.17 -4.53
C ALA A 77 32.87 23.61 -5.13
N GLN A 78 33.34 23.05 -6.26
CA GLN A 78 34.67 23.41 -6.83
C GLN A 78 34.55 23.83 -8.29
N GLY A 79 33.80 24.90 -8.52
CA GLY A 79 33.63 25.47 -9.86
C GLY A 79 33.04 26.86 -9.83
N ARG A 80 33.49 27.74 -8.92
CA ARG A 80 33.06 29.15 -8.97
C ARG A 80 33.95 30.14 -8.20
N THR A 81 35.24 30.22 -8.51
CA THR A 81 36.03 31.46 -8.31
C THR A 81 37.20 31.45 -9.30
N ARG A 82 37.02 32.14 -10.42
CA ARG A 82 38.11 32.77 -11.17
C ARG A 82 38.30 34.17 -10.60
#